data_AF-A0A222SGN4-F1
#
_entry.id   AF-A0A222SGN4-F1
#
_cell.length_a   1.000
_cell.length_b   1.000
_cell.length_c   1.000
_cell.angle_alpha   90.00
_cell.angle_beta   90.00
_cell.angle_gamma   90.00
#
_symmetry.space_group_name_H-M   'P 1'
#
loop_
_entity.id
_entity.type
_entity.pdbx_description
1 polymer ?
#
loop_
_entity_poly.entity_id
_entity_poly.type
_entity_poly.pdbx_seq_one_letter_code
_entity_poly.pdbx_strand_id
1 'polypeptide(L)'
;MAWSFLRNGVTGSRKSNVHGPAGACPVPPVRKTDWKTMDIYKDFNFRLREYILKKHGSVSAFCRVAGIKYPAQMTPYLQGKSVPGRKMLEKLQKDGADIDWILHGEKTHSPAAGLGGCLKTSGYKVEMDDIIRRMRRLCRQMDESFPTPFDTYIVLDSTLLLGEFTDSLERFLGYEPGALKGVHFLDLFHSGDRKSARCHLESCDGGSSPSETISRFRSAGGRYVSAEWSIQANHDAGNGKKEYVIIARRREAFMGIG
;
A
#
# COMPACT_ATOMS: atom_id res chain seq x y z
N MET A 1 -60.34 -19.87 -43.95
CA MET A 1 -59.34 -19.86 -45.04
C MET A 1 -58.55 -18.56 -44.97
N ALA A 2 -57.31 -18.64 -45.47
CA ALA A 2 -56.16 -17.76 -45.37
C ALA A 2 -56.31 -16.24 -45.68
N TRP A 3 -55.46 -15.45 -44.99
CA TRP A 3 -54.55 -14.35 -45.46
C TRP A 3 -55.21 -13.05 -45.99
N SER A 4 -54.68 -11.81 -45.83
CA SER A 4 -53.35 -11.29 -45.43
C SER A 4 -53.35 -9.75 -45.24
N PHE A 5 -52.51 -9.27 -44.30
CA PHE A 5 -51.65 -8.05 -44.24
C PHE A 5 -52.04 -6.66 -44.80
N LEU A 6 -51.90 -5.61 -43.95
CA LEU A 6 -51.06 -4.42 -44.21
C LEU A 6 -50.73 -3.60 -42.92
N ARG A 7 -49.72 -2.73 -43.05
CA ARG A 7 -48.71 -2.26 -42.08
C ARG A 7 -49.08 -1.09 -41.13
N ASN A 8 -48.39 -1.12 -39.98
CA ASN A 8 -47.68 -0.08 -39.19
C ASN A 8 -48.36 1.27 -38.88
N GLY A 9 -48.64 1.44 -37.58
CA GLY A 9 -48.99 2.71 -36.93
C GLY A 9 -47.80 3.42 -36.25
N VAL A 10 -47.91 4.74 -36.20
CA VAL A 10 -47.06 5.72 -35.56
C VAL A 10 -47.73 6.19 -34.26
N THR A 11 -47.02 6.22 -33.13
CA THR A 11 -47.21 7.06 -31.92
C THR A 11 -45.97 6.84 -31.02
N GLY A 12 -45.44 7.69 -30.14
CA GLY A 12 -45.71 9.02 -29.57
C GLY A 12 -44.52 9.31 -28.61
N SER A 13 -43.99 10.53 -28.55
CA SER A 13 -44.27 11.59 -27.57
C SER A 13 -43.52 11.51 -26.22
N ARG A 14 -43.12 12.71 -25.76
CA ARG A 14 -42.62 13.17 -24.43
C ARG A 14 -41.11 13.10 -24.09
N LYS A 15 -40.48 14.28 -24.13
CA LYS A 15 -39.32 14.70 -23.33
C LYS A 15 -39.72 15.89 -22.45
N SER A 16 -39.43 15.81 -21.16
CA SER A 16 -39.41 16.89 -20.15
C SER A 16 -38.73 16.32 -18.90
N ASN A 17 -37.93 16.98 -18.05
CA ASN A 17 -37.30 18.30 -17.97
C ASN A 17 -36.47 18.32 -16.64
N VAL A 18 -35.65 19.37 -16.40
CA VAL A 18 -35.14 19.88 -15.08
C VAL A 18 -33.88 19.22 -14.43
N HIS A 19 -32.68 19.85 -14.48
CA HIS A 19 -31.97 20.75 -13.51
C HIS A 19 -31.66 20.13 -12.12
N GLY A 20 -30.41 19.77 -11.77
CA GLY A 20 -29.31 20.57 -11.15
C GLY A 20 -28.90 19.95 -9.78
N PRO A 21 -27.82 20.33 -9.03
CA PRO A 21 -26.70 21.24 -9.31
C PRO A 21 -25.29 20.68 -8.99
N ALA A 22 -24.30 21.56 -9.19
CA ALA A 22 -22.86 21.42 -9.00
C ALA A 22 -22.38 21.19 -7.54
N GLY A 23 -21.22 20.52 -7.41
CA GLY A 23 -20.49 20.40 -6.15
C GLY A 23 -19.25 19.49 -6.20
N ALA A 24 -18.49 19.48 -7.30
CA ALA A 24 -17.22 18.74 -7.34
C ALA A 24 -16.09 19.62 -6.80
N CYS A 25 -15.62 19.33 -5.58
CA CYS A 25 -14.32 19.81 -5.13
C CYS A 25 -13.22 19.15 -5.97
N PRO A 26 -12.28 19.90 -6.59
CA PRO A 26 -11.17 19.30 -7.29
C PRO A 26 -10.19 18.74 -6.26
N VAL A 27 -10.20 17.43 -6.06
CA VAL A 27 -9.14 16.74 -5.32
C VAL A 27 -7.88 16.79 -6.18
N PRO A 28 -6.75 17.30 -5.69
CA PRO A 28 -5.53 17.36 -6.47
C PRO A 28 -5.05 15.93 -6.79
N PRO A 29 -4.46 15.70 -7.97
CA PRO A 29 -3.99 14.37 -8.36
C PRO A 29 -2.89 13.93 -7.39
N VAL A 30 -3.15 12.87 -6.63
CA VAL A 30 -2.14 12.19 -5.82
C VAL A 30 -1.20 11.48 -6.79
N ARG A 31 0.02 12.01 -6.89
CA ARG A 31 1.08 11.43 -7.73
C ARG A 31 1.40 10.03 -7.24
N LYS A 32 1.31 9.06 -8.16
CA LYS A 32 1.82 7.69 -8.00
C LYS A 32 3.25 7.72 -7.47
N THR A 33 3.49 7.13 -6.32
CA THR A 33 4.84 6.89 -5.83
C THR A 33 5.21 5.45 -6.19
N ASP A 34 5.89 5.32 -7.33
CA ASP A 34 6.71 4.15 -7.63
C ASP A 34 7.80 4.09 -6.54
N TRP A 35 7.86 3.01 -5.76
CA TRP A 35 9.00 2.75 -4.88
C TRP A 35 10.20 2.30 -5.73
N LYS A 36 10.71 3.21 -6.57
CA LYS A 36 12.03 3.07 -7.18
C LYS A 36 13.05 3.48 -6.13
N THR A 37 13.92 2.55 -5.80
CA THR A 37 15.23 2.78 -5.18
C THR A 37 16.08 3.71 -6.07
N MET A 38 15.72 4.99 -6.27
CA MET A 38 16.58 6.01 -6.93
C MET A 38 16.02 7.45 -7.05
N ASP A 39 14.91 7.84 -6.41
CA ASP A 39 14.49 9.27 -6.46
C ASP A 39 15.29 10.18 -5.51
N ILE A 40 15.92 9.63 -4.47
CA ILE A 40 16.80 10.39 -3.55
C ILE A 40 17.93 11.11 -4.32
N TYR A 41 18.44 10.47 -5.38
CA TYR A 41 19.54 10.95 -6.21
C TYR A 41 19.09 11.81 -7.40
N LYS A 42 17.79 11.87 -7.74
CA LYS A 42 17.34 12.77 -8.82
C LYS A 42 17.29 14.24 -8.39
N ASP A 43 17.32 14.50 -7.09
CA ASP A 43 17.27 15.85 -6.54
C ASP A 43 18.66 16.36 -6.09
N PHE A 44 19.66 15.48 -6.00
CA PHE A 44 21.01 15.86 -5.55
C PHE A 44 21.64 16.89 -6.48
N ASN A 45 21.47 16.74 -7.80
CA ASN A 45 22.04 17.65 -8.79
C ASN A 45 21.42 19.05 -8.70
N PHE A 46 20.13 19.15 -8.34
CA PHE A 46 19.46 20.41 -8.07
C PHE A 46 20.02 21.07 -6.81
N ARG A 47 20.14 20.33 -5.70
CA ARG A 47 20.71 20.83 -4.43
C ARG A 47 22.17 21.25 -4.56
N LEU A 48 22.98 20.47 -5.28
CA LEU A 48 24.37 20.80 -5.58
C LEU A 48 24.47 22.08 -6.41
N ARG A 49 23.61 22.23 -7.44
CA ARG A 49 23.56 23.44 -8.26
C ARG A 49 23.12 24.65 -7.44
N GLU A 50 22.10 24.49 -6.59
CA GLU A 50 21.61 25.54 -5.70
C GLU A 50 22.71 26.01 -4.76
N TYR A 51 23.42 25.09 -4.09
CA TYR A 51 24.56 25.41 -3.23
C TYR A 51 25.62 26.25 -3.96
N ILE A 52 26.04 25.76 -5.14
CA ILE A 52 27.08 26.41 -5.95
C ILE A 52 26.66 27.83 -6.35
N LEU A 53 25.43 28.00 -6.85
CA LEU A 53 24.94 29.30 -7.29
C LEU A 53 24.75 30.27 -6.12
N LYS A 54 24.21 29.80 -5.00
CA LYS A 54 23.95 30.64 -3.83
C LYS A 54 25.24 31.15 -3.17
N LYS A 55 26.28 30.31 -3.11
CA LYS A 55 27.53 30.63 -2.42
C LYS A 55 28.58 31.28 -3.32
N HIS A 56 28.72 30.77 -4.55
CA HIS A 56 29.80 31.16 -5.46
C HIS A 56 29.31 31.93 -6.70
N GLY A 57 27.99 32.04 -6.91
CA GLY A 57 27.38 32.76 -8.04
C GLY A 57 27.47 32.03 -9.38
N SER A 58 28.50 31.22 -9.61
CA SER A 58 28.65 30.41 -10.83
C SER A 58 29.44 29.12 -10.57
N VAL A 59 29.25 28.14 -11.46
CA VAL A 59 29.99 26.86 -11.41
C VAL A 59 31.49 27.06 -11.62
N SER A 60 31.86 28.00 -12.49
CA SER A 60 33.27 28.34 -12.75
C SER A 60 33.96 28.94 -11.52
N ALA A 61 33.26 29.81 -10.78
CA ALA A 61 33.77 30.39 -9.54
C ALA A 61 34.00 29.32 -8.47
N PHE A 62 33.04 28.40 -8.29
CA PHE A 62 33.20 27.24 -7.41
C PHE A 62 34.39 26.37 -7.81
N CYS A 63 34.56 26.05 -9.11
CA CYS A 63 35.66 25.20 -9.57
C CYS A 63 37.04 25.82 -9.26
N ARG A 64 37.15 27.15 -9.33
CA ARG A 64 38.38 27.88 -8.97
C ARG A 64 38.69 27.78 -7.47
N VAL A 65 37.67 27.91 -6.61
CA VAL A 65 37.83 27.84 -5.14
C VAL A 65 38.07 26.41 -4.66
N ALA A 66 37.33 25.44 -5.21
CA ALA A 66 37.44 24.03 -4.85
C ALA A 66 38.66 23.30 -5.47
N GLY A 67 39.53 24.02 -6.20
CA GLY A 67 40.71 23.45 -6.85
C GLY A 67 40.37 22.38 -7.88
N ILE A 68 39.32 22.60 -8.67
CA ILE A 68 38.90 21.72 -9.78
C ILE A 68 39.47 22.30 -11.08
N LYS A 69 40.45 21.60 -11.65
CA LYS A 69 41.23 22.07 -12.81
C LYS A 69 40.36 22.30 -14.06
N TYR A 70 39.32 21.51 -14.25
CA TYR A 70 38.45 21.57 -15.43
C TYR A 70 36.96 21.61 -15.02
N PRO A 71 36.23 22.70 -15.29
CA PRO A 71 34.80 22.80 -14.97
C PRO A 71 33.93 21.71 -15.59
N ALA A 72 34.36 21.14 -16.72
CA ALA A 72 33.69 20.00 -17.36
C ALA A 72 33.56 18.76 -16.46
N GLN A 73 34.43 18.62 -15.45
CA GLN A 73 34.34 17.55 -14.45
C GLN A 73 33.06 17.65 -13.59
N MET A 74 32.45 18.84 -13.49
CA MET A 74 31.20 19.05 -12.74
C MET A 74 29.94 18.70 -13.54
N THR A 75 30.03 18.67 -14.87
CA THR A 75 28.88 18.45 -15.77
C THR A 75 28.13 17.15 -15.50
N PRO A 76 28.78 15.99 -15.28
CA PRO A 76 28.08 14.74 -14.98
C PRO A 76 27.27 14.81 -13.67
N TYR A 77 27.80 15.50 -12.65
CA TYR A 77 27.11 15.64 -11.35
C TYR A 77 25.93 16.60 -11.46
N LEU A 78 26.11 17.75 -12.13
CA LEU A 78 25.07 18.76 -12.30
C LEU A 78 23.93 18.31 -13.23
N GLN A 79 24.16 17.29 -14.06
CA GLN A 79 23.16 16.64 -14.90
C GLN A 79 22.54 15.39 -14.25
N GLY A 80 22.95 15.03 -13.02
CA GLY A 80 22.47 13.83 -12.33
C GLY A 80 22.92 12.51 -12.97
N LYS A 81 23.94 12.53 -13.84
CA LYS A 81 24.48 11.35 -14.53
C LYS A 81 25.47 10.56 -13.66
N SER A 82 25.97 11.15 -12.59
CA SER A 82 26.94 10.52 -11.68
C SER A 82 26.82 11.13 -10.28
N VAL A 83 27.14 10.36 -9.24
CA VAL A 83 27.17 10.82 -7.84
C VAL A 83 28.61 11.20 -7.45
N PRO A 84 28.85 12.31 -6.73
CA PRO A 84 30.18 12.68 -6.27
C PRO A 84 30.83 11.59 -5.43
N GLY A 85 32.00 11.10 -5.86
CA GLY A 85 32.80 10.17 -5.06
C GLY A 85 33.53 10.87 -3.89
N ARG A 86 34.17 10.08 -3.03
CA ARG A 86 34.85 10.52 -1.79
C ARG A 86 35.69 11.79 -1.94
N LYS A 87 36.58 11.86 -2.93
CA LYS A 87 37.45 13.04 -3.17
C LYS A 87 36.66 14.32 -3.48
N MET A 88 35.50 14.20 -4.12
CA MET A 88 34.66 15.36 -4.44
C MET A 88 33.83 15.78 -3.22
N LEU A 89 33.35 14.82 -2.43
CA LEU A 89 32.67 15.11 -1.16
C LEU A 89 33.59 15.82 -0.16
N GLU A 90 34.85 15.39 -0.05
CA GLU A 90 35.86 16.06 0.78
C GLU A 90 36.09 17.52 0.35
N LYS A 91 36.08 17.81 -0.96
CA LYS A 91 36.19 19.17 -1.49
C LYS A 91 34.96 20.02 -1.17
N LEU A 92 33.76 19.45 -1.33
CA LEU A 92 32.50 20.11 -0.98
C LEU A 92 32.43 20.40 0.53
N GLN A 93 32.83 19.44 1.36
CA GLN A 93 32.85 19.61 2.81
C GLN A 93 33.87 20.66 3.25
N LYS A 94 35.08 20.66 2.66
CA LYS A 94 36.10 21.70 2.92
C LYS A 94 35.64 23.09 2.48
N ASP A 95 34.86 23.16 1.40
CA ASP A 95 34.20 24.38 0.97
C ASP A 95 33.06 24.78 1.93
N GLY A 96 32.65 23.94 2.88
CA GLY A 96 31.60 24.22 3.86
C GLY A 96 30.20 23.84 3.37
N ALA A 97 30.11 22.88 2.45
CA ALA A 97 28.85 22.33 2.01
C ALA A 97 28.31 21.32 3.02
N ASP A 98 26.99 21.35 3.21
CA ASP A 98 26.25 20.34 3.95
C ASP A 98 26.08 19.10 3.04
N ILE A 99 26.90 18.07 3.29
CA ILE A 99 26.98 16.88 2.44
C ILE A 99 25.70 16.04 2.53
N ASP A 100 25.15 15.87 3.74
CA ASP A 100 23.93 15.09 3.94
C ASP A 100 22.74 15.79 3.26
N TRP A 101 22.69 17.13 3.29
CA TRP A 101 21.69 17.89 2.55
C TRP A 101 21.83 17.71 1.06
N ILE A 102 23.04 17.84 0.52
CA ILE A 102 23.27 17.70 -0.92
C ILE A 102 22.86 16.30 -1.39
N LEU A 103 23.28 15.24 -0.69
CA LEU A 103 23.07 13.86 -1.10
C LEU A 103 21.67 13.35 -0.82
N HIS A 104 21.14 13.58 0.37
CA HIS A 104 19.91 12.94 0.85
C HIS A 104 18.74 13.92 0.96
N GLY A 105 18.98 15.23 0.88
CA GLY A 105 17.96 16.25 1.11
C GLY A 105 17.65 16.48 2.58
N GLU A 106 18.25 15.68 3.47
CA GLU A 106 18.23 15.86 4.91
C GLU A 106 19.23 16.96 5.23
N LYS A 107 18.78 18.17 5.58
CA LYS A 107 19.69 19.17 6.13
C LYS A 107 20.43 18.50 7.27
N THR A 108 21.78 18.47 7.22
CA THR A 108 22.55 18.09 8.41
C THR A 108 22.00 18.98 9.49
N HIS A 109 21.30 18.37 10.43
CA HIS A 109 20.74 19.09 11.54
C HIS A 109 21.91 19.87 12.11
N SER A 110 21.84 21.21 12.03
CA SER A 110 22.37 22.05 13.09
C SER A 110 22.01 21.28 14.35
N PRO A 111 23.00 20.86 15.18
CA PRO A 111 22.74 19.96 16.29
C PRO A 111 21.51 20.49 16.99
N ALA A 112 20.54 19.65 17.29
CA ALA A 112 19.33 20.07 17.98
C ALA A 112 19.73 20.73 19.30
N ALA A 113 20.05 22.02 19.26
CA ALA A 113 20.59 22.78 20.36
C ALA A 113 19.38 23.36 21.05
N GLY A 114 18.68 22.49 21.78
CA GLY A 114 17.65 22.89 22.72
C GLY A 114 16.47 21.93 22.81
N LEU A 115 15.84 21.97 23.99
CA LEU A 115 14.62 21.25 24.34
C LEU A 115 13.50 21.41 23.32
N GLY A 116 13.44 22.51 22.56
CA GLY A 116 12.43 22.74 21.52
C GLY A 116 12.51 21.77 20.32
N GLY A 117 13.72 21.29 19.97
CA GLY A 117 13.89 20.25 18.94
C GLY A 117 13.39 18.90 19.44
N CYS A 118 13.77 18.54 20.67
CA CYS A 118 13.26 17.36 21.37
C CYS A 118 11.74 17.42 21.55
N LEU A 119 11.16 18.61 21.78
CA LEU A 119 9.72 18.82 21.89
C LEU A 119 8.99 18.50 20.58
N LYS A 120 9.54 18.90 19.42
CA LYS A 120 8.96 18.56 18.11
C LYS A 120 9.01 17.06 17.84
N THR A 121 10.12 16.40 18.15
CA THR A 121 10.22 14.93 18.05
C THR A 121 9.29 14.24 19.06
N SER A 122 9.06 14.84 20.23
CA SER A 122 8.10 14.36 21.21
C SER A 122 6.64 14.52 20.76
N GLY A 123 6.34 15.55 19.96
CA GLY A 123 5.02 15.73 19.34
C GLY A 123 4.62 14.52 18.50
N TYR A 124 5.55 14.00 17.67
CA TYR A 124 5.30 12.77 16.93
C TYR A 124 5.06 11.56 17.84
N LYS A 125 5.76 11.46 18.99
CA LYS A 125 5.50 10.37 19.95
C LYS A 125 4.10 10.47 20.54
N VAL A 126 3.65 11.66 20.91
CA VAL A 126 2.30 11.89 21.43
C VAL A 126 1.24 11.58 20.38
N GLU A 127 1.44 12.03 19.13
CA GLU A 127 0.54 11.71 18.02
C GLU A 127 0.46 10.19 17.77
N MET A 128 1.60 9.50 17.79
CA MET A 128 1.63 8.03 17.64
C MET A 128 0.92 7.33 18.79
N ASP A 129 1.14 7.76 20.03
CA ASP A 129 0.42 7.22 21.19
C ASP A 129 -1.08 7.43 21.08
N ASP A 130 -1.53 8.59 20.58
CA ASP A 130 -2.94 8.87 20.37
C ASP A 130 -3.55 8.05 19.23
N ILE A 131 -2.82 7.84 18.13
CA ILE A 131 -3.21 6.92 17.05
C ILE A 131 -3.38 5.49 17.61
N ILE A 132 -2.41 5.01 18.38
CA ILE A 132 -2.44 3.67 18.98
C ILE A 132 -3.61 3.53 19.96
N ARG A 133 -3.85 4.52 20.82
CA ARG A 133 -4.99 4.52 21.75
C ARG A 133 -6.31 4.50 21.00
N ARG A 134 -6.44 5.28 19.94
CA ARG A 134 -7.65 5.31 19.11
C ARG A 134 -7.87 3.97 18.42
N MET A 135 -6.82 3.37 17.86
CA MET A 135 -6.88 2.05 17.26
C MET A 135 -7.33 0.99 18.27
N ARG A 136 -6.74 0.95 19.47
CA ARG A 136 -7.14 0.00 20.52
C ARG A 136 -8.60 0.17 20.95
N ARG A 137 -9.09 1.41 21.02
CA ARG A 137 -10.50 1.69 21.33
C ARG A 137 -11.42 1.15 20.25
N LEU A 138 -11.09 1.37 18.98
CA LEU A 138 -11.86 0.86 17.85
C LEU A 138 -11.88 -0.67 17.82
N CYS A 139 -10.74 -1.34 18.07
CA CYS A 139 -10.68 -2.79 18.19
C CYS A 139 -11.62 -3.30 19.30
N ARG A 140 -11.58 -2.67 20.49
CA ARG A 140 -12.48 -3.07 21.59
C ARG A 140 -13.96 -2.85 21.26
N GLN A 141 -14.30 -1.73 20.62
CA GLN A 141 -15.67 -1.45 20.20
C GLN A 141 -16.15 -2.44 19.14
N MET A 142 -15.27 -2.86 18.22
CA MET A 142 -15.57 -3.95 17.29
C MET A 142 -15.83 -5.26 18.05
N ASP A 143 -14.97 -5.64 18.98
CA ASP A 143 -15.12 -6.85 19.78
C ASP A 143 -16.45 -6.86 20.57
N GLU A 144 -16.86 -5.71 21.11
CA GLU A 144 -18.13 -5.55 21.84
C GLU A 144 -19.36 -5.57 20.90
N SER A 145 -19.21 -5.15 19.64
CA SER A 145 -20.32 -5.04 18.67
C SER A 145 -20.54 -6.32 17.85
N PHE A 146 -19.52 -7.18 17.72
CA PHE A 146 -19.58 -8.44 16.99
C PHE A 146 -19.39 -9.62 17.95
N PRO A 147 -20.48 -10.18 18.51
CA PRO A 147 -20.39 -11.24 19.52
C PRO A 147 -19.85 -12.57 18.98
N THR A 148 -19.70 -12.72 17.66
CA THR A 148 -19.20 -13.96 17.06
C THR A 148 -17.69 -13.87 16.82
N PRO A 149 -16.86 -14.57 17.62
CA PRO A 149 -15.42 -14.59 17.37
C PRO A 149 -15.12 -15.35 16.09
N PHE A 150 -14.20 -14.81 15.28
CA PHE A 150 -13.51 -15.53 14.21
C PHE A 150 -12.08 -15.83 14.67
N ASP A 151 -11.48 -16.90 14.15
CA ASP A 151 -10.15 -17.32 14.60
C ASP A 151 -9.02 -16.66 13.79
N THR A 152 -9.29 -16.31 12.54
CA THR A 152 -8.30 -15.69 11.66
C THR A 152 -8.91 -14.71 10.66
N TYR A 153 -8.10 -13.74 10.29
CA TYR A 153 -8.37 -12.70 9.29
C TYR A 153 -7.23 -12.70 8.28
N ILE A 154 -7.56 -12.67 6.98
CA ILE A 154 -6.61 -12.81 5.87
C ILE A 154 -6.91 -11.71 4.86
N VAL A 155 -5.85 -11.04 4.39
CA VAL A 155 -5.93 -10.10 3.27
C VAL A 155 -5.13 -10.67 2.11
N LEU A 156 -5.75 -10.73 0.94
CA LEU A 156 -5.15 -11.20 -0.30
C LEU A 156 -5.29 -10.12 -1.36
N ASP A 157 -4.29 -9.99 -2.22
CA ASP A 157 -4.42 -9.22 -3.44
C ASP A 157 -5.09 -10.04 -4.56
N SER A 158 -5.20 -9.46 -5.75
CA SER A 158 -5.76 -10.14 -6.93
C SER A 158 -4.99 -11.39 -7.38
N THR A 159 -3.78 -11.62 -6.87
CA THR A 159 -2.97 -12.81 -7.17
C THR A 159 -3.24 -13.96 -6.22
N LEU A 160 -4.03 -13.73 -5.16
CA LEU A 160 -4.35 -14.70 -4.11
C LEU A 160 -3.12 -15.25 -3.38
N LEU A 161 -2.00 -14.53 -3.42
CA LEU A 161 -0.80 -14.88 -2.67
C LEU A 161 -0.89 -14.34 -1.24
N LEU A 162 -0.47 -15.16 -0.29
CA LEU A 162 -0.44 -14.78 1.11
C LEU A 162 0.71 -13.79 1.37
N GLY A 163 0.34 -12.58 1.79
CA GLY A 163 1.25 -11.49 2.13
C GLY A 163 1.69 -11.50 3.60
N GLU A 164 2.31 -10.39 4.03
CA GLU A 164 2.93 -10.27 5.36
C GLU A 164 1.94 -10.23 6.53
N PHE A 165 0.66 -9.97 6.28
CA PHE A 165 -0.34 -9.77 7.35
C PHE A 165 -1.09 -11.05 7.76
N THR A 166 -0.51 -12.24 7.54
CA THR A 166 -1.22 -13.52 7.65
C THR A 166 -0.82 -14.39 8.86
N ASP A 167 -0.11 -13.82 9.84
CA ASP A 167 0.36 -14.53 11.05
C ASP A 167 -0.78 -15.18 11.88
N SER A 168 -2.00 -14.64 11.79
CA SER A 168 -3.21 -15.23 12.38
C SER A 168 -3.57 -16.56 11.73
N LEU A 169 -3.42 -16.67 10.40
CA LEU A 169 -3.69 -17.88 9.63
C LEU A 169 -2.66 -18.97 9.93
N GLU A 170 -1.39 -18.59 10.08
CA GLU A 170 -0.31 -19.51 10.43
C GLU A 170 -0.58 -20.15 11.80
N ARG A 171 -0.90 -19.34 12.82
CA ARG A 171 -1.32 -19.84 14.14
C ARG A 171 -2.58 -20.70 14.06
N PHE A 172 -3.56 -20.27 13.26
CA PHE A 172 -4.81 -21.01 13.05
C PHE A 172 -4.58 -22.40 12.44
N LEU A 173 -3.63 -22.55 11.52
CA LEU A 173 -3.32 -23.81 10.83
C LEU A 173 -2.10 -24.56 11.41
N GLY A 174 -1.44 -23.98 12.41
CA GLY A 174 -0.26 -24.53 13.08
C GLY A 174 1.03 -24.46 12.25
N TYR A 175 1.14 -23.52 11.31
CA TYR A 175 2.39 -23.24 10.59
C TYR A 175 3.32 -22.35 11.41
N GLU A 176 4.62 -22.46 11.16
CA GLU A 176 5.61 -21.54 11.71
C GLU A 176 5.45 -20.12 11.13
N PRO A 177 5.82 -19.07 11.89
CA PRO A 177 5.76 -17.69 11.42
C PRO A 177 6.49 -17.48 10.08
N GLY A 178 5.81 -16.91 9.10
CA GLY A 178 6.32 -16.64 7.76
C GLY A 178 6.36 -17.84 6.82
N ALA A 179 5.98 -19.04 7.25
CA ALA A 179 6.00 -20.25 6.41
C ALA A 179 4.95 -20.20 5.29
N LEU A 180 3.90 -19.38 5.42
CA LEU A 180 2.86 -19.23 4.40
C LEU A 180 3.12 -18.06 3.45
N LYS A 181 4.20 -17.28 3.64
CA LYS A 181 4.49 -16.12 2.79
C LYS A 181 4.70 -16.54 1.34
N GLY A 182 3.93 -15.94 0.42
CA GLY A 182 3.98 -16.24 -1.00
C GLY A 182 3.32 -17.57 -1.41
N VAL A 183 2.69 -18.29 -0.47
CA VAL A 183 1.87 -19.46 -0.80
C VAL A 183 0.55 -18.99 -1.41
N HIS A 184 0.12 -19.65 -2.48
CA HIS A 184 -1.16 -19.36 -3.10
C HIS A 184 -2.30 -19.88 -2.22
N PHE A 185 -3.26 -19.03 -1.87
CA PHE A 185 -4.31 -19.32 -0.89
C PHE A 185 -5.10 -20.61 -1.19
N LEU A 186 -5.44 -20.85 -2.47
CA LEU A 186 -6.15 -22.08 -2.88
C LEU A 186 -5.36 -23.37 -2.66
N ASP A 187 -4.03 -23.31 -2.51
CA ASP A 187 -3.23 -24.51 -2.27
C ASP A 187 -3.38 -25.04 -0.84
N LEU A 188 -3.85 -24.18 0.08
CA LEU A 188 -4.20 -24.56 1.44
C LEU A 188 -5.49 -25.38 1.50
N PHE A 189 -6.30 -25.42 0.46
CA PHE A 189 -7.54 -26.19 0.46
C PHE A 189 -7.28 -27.65 0.11
N HIS A 190 -8.04 -28.54 0.75
CA HIS A 190 -8.20 -29.92 0.31
C HIS A 190 -8.58 -29.96 -1.17
N SER A 191 -8.01 -30.89 -1.94
CA SER A 191 -8.18 -30.96 -3.39
C SER A 191 -9.64 -30.94 -3.85
N GLY A 192 -10.53 -31.64 -3.12
CA GLY A 192 -11.97 -31.65 -3.36
C GLY A 192 -12.69 -30.31 -3.14
N ASP A 193 -12.13 -29.41 -2.33
CA ASP A 193 -12.78 -28.14 -1.96
C ASP A 193 -12.26 -26.97 -2.81
N ARG A 194 -11.11 -27.13 -3.48
CA ARG A 194 -10.45 -26.08 -4.29
C ARG A 194 -11.33 -25.47 -5.37
N LYS A 195 -12.13 -26.29 -6.06
CA LYS A 195 -13.01 -25.79 -7.14
C LYS A 195 -14.12 -24.93 -6.56
N SER A 196 -14.74 -25.38 -5.47
CA SER A 196 -15.79 -24.62 -4.78
C SER A 196 -15.25 -23.31 -4.22
N ALA A 197 -14.09 -23.34 -3.55
CA ALA A 197 -13.43 -22.16 -3.02
C ALA A 197 -13.11 -21.13 -4.12
N ARG A 198 -12.59 -21.60 -5.27
CA ARG A 198 -12.34 -20.74 -6.44
C ARG A 198 -13.61 -20.10 -6.96
N CYS A 199 -14.67 -20.87 -7.18
CA CYS A 199 -15.94 -20.30 -7.65
C CYS A 199 -16.49 -19.27 -6.65
N HIS A 200 -16.30 -19.50 -5.35
CA HIS A 200 -16.69 -18.56 -4.30
C HIS A 200 -15.93 -17.23 -4.42
N LEU A 201 -14.59 -17.28 -4.53
CA LEU A 201 -13.71 -16.13 -4.77
C LEU A 201 -14.09 -15.34 -6.03
N GLU A 202 -14.41 -16.04 -7.11
CA GLU A 202 -14.77 -15.45 -8.40
C GLU A 202 -16.16 -14.81 -8.38
N SER A 203 -17.09 -15.35 -7.58
CA SER A 203 -18.46 -14.83 -7.44
C SER A 203 -18.58 -13.59 -6.56
N CYS A 204 -17.53 -13.26 -5.79
CA CYS A 204 -17.47 -12.06 -4.98
C CYS A 204 -17.10 -10.84 -5.81
N ASP A 205 -18.12 -10.12 -6.26
CA ASP A 205 -18.00 -8.73 -6.69
C ASP A 205 -18.48 -7.84 -5.54
N GLY A 206 -17.77 -6.74 -5.25
CA GLY A 206 -17.88 -5.98 -3.99
C GLY A 206 -19.24 -5.36 -3.62
N GLY A 207 -20.33 -5.76 -4.27
CA GLY A 207 -21.72 -5.46 -3.90
C GLY A 207 -22.56 -6.67 -3.48
N SER A 208 -22.03 -7.91 -3.51
CA SER A 208 -22.77 -9.09 -3.03
C SER A 208 -22.69 -9.22 -1.50
N SER A 209 -23.81 -9.60 -0.86
CA SER A 209 -23.80 -9.97 0.56
C SER A 209 -22.76 -11.06 0.83
N PRO A 210 -21.96 -10.96 1.91
CA PRO A 210 -20.99 -11.99 2.26
C PRO A 210 -21.69 -13.34 2.40
N SER A 211 -21.19 -14.36 1.71
CA SER A 211 -21.71 -15.72 1.76
C SER A 211 -20.75 -16.61 2.52
N GLU A 212 -21.30 -17.35 3.49
CA GLU A 212 -20.55 -18.31 4.29
C GLU A 212 -20.35 -19.61 3.52
N THR A 213 -19.16 -20.18 3.62
CA THR A 213 -18.83 -21.47 3.03
C THR A 213 -17.96 -22.29 3.98
N ILE A 214 -17.99 -23.62 3.82
CA ILE A 214 -17.21 -24.54 4.65
C ILE A 214 -16.18 -25.22 3.76
N SER A 215 -14.93 -25.26 4.22
CA SER A 215 -13.87 -25.95 3.51
C SER A 215 -12.83 -26.54 4.47
N ARG A 216 -12.09 -27.52 3.96
CA ARG A 216 -11.00 -28.17 4.68
C ARG A 216 -9.68 -27.52 4.31
N PHE A 217 -9.04 -26.88 5.29
CA PHE A 217 -7.72 -26.29 5.17
C PHE A 217 -6.65 -27.27 5.61
N ARG A 218 -5.56 -27.34 4.86
CA ARG A 218 -4.37 -28.13 5.19
C ARG A 218 -3.63 -27.45 6.33
N SER A 219 -3.35 -28.19 7.39
CA SER A 219 -2.48 -27.78 8.48
C SER A 219 -1.01 -28.09 8.18
N ALA A 220 -0.10 -27.51 8.96
CA ALA A 220 1.33 -27.78 8.82
C ALA A 220 1.68 -29.26 8.96
N GLY A 221 0.98 -29.97 9.86
CA GLY A 221 1.13 -31.42 10.05
C GLY A 221 0.50 -32.29 8.94
N GLY A 222 0.00 -31.69 7.85
CA GLY A 222 -0.62 -32.40 6.72
C GLY A 222 -2.04 -32.91 6.97
N ARG A 223 -2.61 -32.66 8.15
CA ARG A 223 -4.01 -32.94 8.45
C ARG A 223 -4.90 -31.85 7.86
N TYR A 224 -6.20 -32.12 7.81
CA TYR A 224 -7.17 -31.13 7.35
C TYR A 224 -8.03 -30.63 8.51
N VAL A 225 -8.15 -29.31 8.62
CA VAL A 225 -8.97 -28.59 9.59
C VAL A 225 -10.20 -28.05 8.87
N SER A 226 -11.38 -28.43 9.33
CA SER A 226 -12.62 -27.87 8.79
C SER A 226 -12.80 -26.46 9.33
N ALA A 227 -12.99 -25.50 8.43
CA ALA A 227 -13.27 -24.12 8.79
C ALA A 227 -14.46 -23.59 7.99
N GLU A 228 -15.29 -22.83 8.68
CA GLU A 228 -16.25 -21.93 8.07
C GLU A 228 -15.53 -20.62 7.76
N TRP A 229 -15.75 -20.09 6.57
CA TRP A 229 -15.11 -18.84 6.14
C TRP A 229 -16.03 -18.03 5.24
N SER A 230 -15.81 -16.74 5.25
CA SER A 230 -16.51 -15.77 4.42
C SER A 230 -15.50 -14.81 3.81
N ILE A 231 -15.84 -14.28 2.65
CA ILE A 231 -14.97 -13.44 1.85
C ILE A 231 -15.72 -12.20 1.36
N GLN A 232 -15.00 -11.09 1.32
CA GLN A 232 -15.44 -9.84 0.73
C GLN A 232 -14.38 -9.34 -0.24
N ALA A 233 -14.81 -8.97 -1.44
CA ALA A 233 -13.95 -8.29 -2.40
C ALA A 233 -14.07 -6.78 -2.24
N ASN A 234 -12.96 -6.12 -1.91
CA ASN A 234 -12.84 -4.68 -1.94
C ASN A 234 -12.30 -4.26 -3.30
N HIS A 235 -12.98 -3.32 -3.93
CA HIS A 235 -12.48 -2.67 -5.15
C HIS A 235 -11.75 -1.40 -4.73
N ASP A 236 -10.44 -1.35 -4.95
CA ASP A 236 -9.72 -0.09 -4.88
C ASP A 236 -10.15 0.77 -6.08
N ALA A 237 -10.95 1.80 -5.80
CA ALA A 237 -11.49 2.74 -6.78
C ALA A 237 -10.40 3.48 -7.58
N GLY A 238 -9.14 3.48 -7.11
CA GLY A 238 -8.04 4.17 -7.77
C GLY A 238 -7.19 3.32 -8.73
N ASN A 239 -7.10 1.99 -8.53
CA ASN A 239 -6.14 1.13 -9.24
C ASN A 239 -6.80 -0.04 -9.99
N GLY A 240 -8.11 -0.26 -9.80
CA GLY A 240 -8.81 -1.41 -10.40
C GLY A 240 -8.31 -2.77 -9.88
N LYS A 241 -7.49 -2.79 -8.83
CA LYS A 241 -7.04 -4.00 -8.17
C LYS A 241 -8.11 -4.46 -7.19
N LYS A 242 -8.47 -5.74 -7.29
CA LYS A 242 -9.31 -6.41 -6.30
C LYS A 242 -8.42 -6.80 -5.11
N GLU A 243 -8.87 -6.45 -3.92
CA GLU A 243 -8.36 -6.98 -2.66
C GLU A 243 -9.45 -7.87 -2.06
N TYR A 244 -9.06 -9.00 -1.49
CA TYR A 244 -9.98 -9.90 -0.82
C TYR A 244 -9.69 -9.93 0.66
N VAL A 245 -10.74 -9.75 1.44
CA VAL A 245 -10.75 -9.88 2.89
C VAL A 245 -11.47 -11.17 3.25
N ILE A 246 -10.83 -12.03 4.01
CA ILE A 246 -11.38 -13.32 4.43
C ILE A 246 -11.33 -13.41 5.94
N ILE A 247 -12.45 -13.82 6.54
CA ILE A 247 -12.50 -14.28 7.93
C ILE A 247 -12.78 -15.77 7.95
N ALA A 248 -12.16 -16.48 8.89
CA ALA A 248 -12.41 -17.90 9.07
C ALA A 248 -12.47 -18.28 10.55
N ARG A 249 -13.27 -19.30 10.82
CA ARG A 249 -13.46 -19.92 12.13
C ARG A 249 -13.41 -21.44 12.00
N ARG A 250 -12.73 -22.11 12.92
CA ARG A 250 -12.69 -23.56 13.03
C ARG A 250 -14.08 -24.07 13.37
N ARG A 251 -14.54 -25.07 12.63
CA ARG A 251 -15.65 -25.90 13.11
C ARG A 251 -15.08 -26.96 14.04
N GLU A 252 -15.47 -26.92 15.29
CA GLU A 252 -15.32 -28.08 16.16
C GLU A 252 -16.14 -29.22 15.55
N ALA A 253 -15.53 -30.39 15.44
CA ALA A 253 -16.29 -31.58 15.13
C ALA A 253 -17.31 -31.75 16.26
N PHE A 254 -18.59 -31.77 15.92
CA PHE A 254 -19.62 -32.20 16.86
C PHE A 254 -19.25 -33.63 17.28
N MET A 255 -18.56 -33.78 18.41
CA MET A 255 -18.45 -35.05 19.09
C MET A 255 -19.86 -35.32 19.59
N GLY A 256 -20.63 -36.06 18.80
CA GLY A 256 -21.91 -36.61 19.22
C GLY A 256 -21.67 -37.35 20.54
N ILE A 257 -22.29 -36.85 21.59
CA ILE A 257 -22.37 -37.52 22.87
C ILE A 257 -23.21 -38.77 22.60
N GLY A 258 -22.53 -39.91 22.46
CA GLY A 258 -23.13 -41.24 22.49
C GLY A 258 -23.18 -41.76 23.91
#